data_AF-A0A849U063-F1
#
_entry.id   AF-A0A849U063-F1
#
_cell.length_a   1.000
_cell.length_b   1.000
_cell.length_c   1.000
_cell.angle_alpha   90.00
_cell.angle_beta   90.00
_cell.angle_gamma   90.00
#
_symmetry.space_group_name_H-M   'P 1'
#
loop_
_entity.id
_entity.type
_entity.pdbx_description
1 polymer ?
#
loop_
_entity_poly.entity_id
_entity_poly.type
_entity_poly.pdbx_seq_one_letter_code
_entity_poly.pdbx_strand_id
1 'polypeptide(L)'
;MIRSQAIHSRLVGPGLAILLIMGLTACGGPPKWVEKGSGAFNEKDSKAFYGVGAVAGVRNAPLAWDTAENRGRAEIAKTFETYSGYLMRDYAASTTAGDFTRNTEEQNIERAIKTITTTTLSGVRKIDQYMDPKTNTYYVLTKLSLEDMKNNLEQAKELNSQVRDFVRKNADRLFERLENEEEKRGVR
;
A
#
# COMPACT_ATOMS: atom_id res chain seq x y z
N MET A 1 -27.90 24.68 69.58
CA MET A 1 -27.67 25.75 68.59
C MET A 1 -26.17 25.86 68.35
N ILE A 2 -25.70 25.56 67.14
CA ILE A 2 -24.58 26.20 66.41
C ILE A 2 -24.46 25.45 65.08
N ARG A 3 -24.61 26.21 63.98
CA ARG A 3 -24.38 25.80 62.58
C ARG A 3 -22.87 25.65 62.35
N SER A 4 -22.47 24.72 61.49
CA SER A 4 -21.31 24.94 60.61
C SER A 4 -21.52 24.25 59.28
N GLN A 5 -21.05 24.92 58.23
CA GLN A 5 -21.39 24.71 56.83
C GLN A 5 -20.50 23.67 56.12
N ALA A 6 -21.05 23.21 55.00
CA ALA A 6 -20.49 22.44 53.89
C ALA A 6 -18.98 22.51 53.63
N ILE A 7 -18.43 21.41 53.12
CA ILE A 7 -17.67 21.35 51.85
C ILE A 7 -17.94 19.97 51.23
N HIS A 8 -18.72 19.94 50.16
CA HIS A 8 -18.82 18.78 49.27
C HIS A 8 -17.69 18.88 48.24
N SER A 9 -16.65 18.06 48.40
CA SER A 9 -15.69 17.86 47.31
C SER A 9 -16.26 16.80 46.36
N ARG A 10 -16.62 17.23 45.15
CA ARG A 10 -17.10 16.36 44.07
C ARG A 10 -15.91 15.56 43.54
N LEU A 11 -15.91 14.25 43.75
CA LEU A 11 -14.98 13.34 43.11
C LEU A 11 -15.32 13.28 41.61
N VAL A 12 -14.36 13.70 40.79
CA VAL A 12 -14.35 13.62 39.33
C VAL A 12 -14.50 12.17 38.90
N GLY A 13 -15.38 11.92 37.91
CA GLY A 13 -15.80 10.59 37.48
C GLY A 13 -14.71 9.76 36.79
N PRO A 14 -14.96 8.45 36.58
CA PRO A 14 -14.00 7.54 35.98
C PRO A 14 -13.98 7.74 34.45
N GLY A 15 -13.03 8.55 33.98
CA GLY A 15 -12.69 8.65 32.57
C GLY A 15 -11.74 7.53 32.15
N LEU A 16 -12.21 6.71 31.19
CA LEU A 16 -11.49 5.83 30.28
C LEU A 16 -9.95 5.76 30.42
N ALA A 17 -9.44 4.60 30.83
CA ALA A 17 -8.09 4.16 30.51
C ALA A 17 -8.16 2.77 29.87
N ILE A 18 -8.50 2.71 28.58
CA ILE A 18 -8.30 1.50 27.77
C ILE A 18 -6.84 1.51 27.32
N LEU A 19 -5.98 0.97 28.15
CA LEU A 19 -4.63 0.54 27.77
C LEU A 19 -4.78 -0.73 26.92
N LEU A 20 -4.93 -0.55 25.62
CA LEU A 20 -4.94 -1.65 24.65
C LEU A 20 -3.49 -2.05 24.33
N ILE A 21 -2.81 -2.64 25.32
CA ILE A 21 -1.56 -3.37 25.09
C ILE A 21 -1.97 -4.75 24.57
N MET A 22 -2.25 -4.86 23.27
CA MET A 22 -2.27 -6.16 22.59
C MET A 22 -0.82 -6.54 22.23
N GLY A 23 -0.04 -6.87 23.25
CA GLY A 23 1.09 -7.77 23.11
C GLY A 23 0.57 -9.21 23.15
N LEU A 24 -0.20 -9.61 22.13
CA LEU A 24 -0.55 -11.01 21.92
C LEU A 24 0.71 -11.71 21.40
N THR A 25 1.54 -12.22 22.31
CA THR A 25 2.44 -13.34 22.02
C THR A 25 1.56 -14.55 21.72
N ALA A 26 1.04 -14.61 20.49
CA ALA A 26 0.32 -15.77 20.01
C ALA A 26 1.31 -16.92 19.86
N CYS A 27 1.04 -18.05 20.54
CA CYS A 27 1.53 -19.38 20.14
C CYS A 27 0.88 -19.81 18.80
N GLY A 28 0.91 -18.95 17.80
CA GLY A 28 0.46 -19.20 16.43
C GLY A 28 1.69 -19.19 15.53
N GLY A 29 1.71 -20.07 14.53
CA GLY A 29 2.74 -20.06 13.49
C GLY A 29 2.81 -18.72 12.73
N PRO A 30 3.65 -18.62 11.70
CA PRO A 30 3.76 -17.40 10.91
C PRO A 30 2.36 -16.92 10.46
N PRO A 31 2.11 -15.60 10.47
CA PRO A 31 0.87 -15.06 9.92
C PRO A 31 0.67 -15.52 8.48
N LYS A 32 -0.59 -15.76 8.08
CA LYS A 32 -0.93 -16.27 6.74
C LYS A 32 -0.34 -15.42 5.60
N TRP A 33 -0.17 -14.11 5.81
CA TRP A 33 0.39 -13.21 4.80
C TRP A 33 1.88 -13.48 4.51
N VAL A 34 2.61 -14.07 5.47
CA VAL A 34 4.02 -14.47 5.27
C VAL A 34 4.11 -15.56 4.21
N GLU A 35 3.18 -16.53 4.26
CA GLU A 35 3.10 -17.62 3.28
C GLU A 35 2.42 -17.20 1.98
N LYS A 36 1.40 -16.33 2.06
CA LYS A 36 0.70 -15.80 0.87
C LYS A 36 1.63 -15.00 -0.05
N GLY A 37 2.58 -14.27 0.52
CA GLY A 37 3.56 -13.49 -0.23
C GLY A 37 3.03 -12.17 -0.80
N SER A 38 3.84 -11.56 -1.67
CA SER A 38 3.53 -10.30 -2.36
C SER A 38 2.57 -10.51 -3.53
N GLY A 39 1.83 -9.47 -3.91
CA GLY A 39 0.94 -9.54 -5.07
C GLY A 39 -0.10 -8.42 -5.11
N ALA A 40 -0.89 -8.40 -6.17
CA ALA A 40 -2.10 -7.58 -6.26
C ALA A 40 -3.30 -8.46 -5.85
N PHE A 41 -4.01 -8.06 -4.79
CA PHE A 41 -5.14 -8.83 -4.26
C PHE A 41 -6.35 -7.93 -4.03
N ASN A 42 -7.53 -8.49 -4.29
CA ASN A 42 -8.80 -7.98 -3.82
C ASN A 42 -9.19 -8.70 -2.52
N GLU A 43 -8.97 -8.05 -1.38
CA GLU A 43 -9.37 -8.59 -0.07
C GLU A 43 -10.46 -7.73 0.54
N LYS A 44 -11.60 -8.36 0.90
CA LYS A 44 -12.74 -7.67 1.55
C LYS A 44 -13.16 -6.40 0.78
N ASP A 45 -13.28 -6.52 -0.53
CA ASP A 45 -13.59 -5.41 -1.45
C ASP A 45 -12.57 -4.26 -1.46
N SER A 46 -11.35 -4.51 -0.96
CA SER A 46 -10.21 -3.59 -1.02
C SER A 46 -9.17 -4.11 -2.00
N LYS A 47 -9.14 -3.51 -3.20
CA LYS A 47 -8.07 -3.71 -4.19
C LYS A 47 -6.79 -3.03 -3.72
N ALA A 48 -5.73 -3.80 -3.54
CA ALA A 48 -4.45 -3.26 -3.11
C ALA A 48 -3.27 -4.10 -3.59
N PHE A 49 -2.12 -3.43 -3.67
CA PHE A 49 -0.83 -4.07 -3.87
C PHE A 49 -0.22 -4.35 -2.50
N TYR A 50 0.24 -5.58 -2.31
CA TYR A 50 0.86 -6.05 -1.09
C TYR A 50 2.30 -6.46 -1.37
N GLY A 51 3.22 -6.08 -0.47
CA GLY A 51 4.62 -6.44 -0.54
C GLY A 51 5.09 -7.05 0.76
N VAL A 52 5.61 -8.26 0.69
CA VAL A 52 6.22 -8.98 1.81
C VAL A 52 7.73 -8.86 1.69
N GLY A 53 8.34 -8.08 2.57
CA GLY A 53 9.79 -8.00 2.67
C GLY A 53 10.31 -8.84 3.82
N ALA A 54 11.42 -9.55 3.59
CA ALA A 54 12.04 -10.40 4.60
C ALA A 54 13.54 -10.11 4.73
N VAL A 55 14.10 -10.20 5.94
CA VAL A 55 15.54 -10.18 6.17
C VAL A 55 15.93 -11.09 7.33
N ALA A 56 17.02 -11.82 7.16
CA ALA A 56 17.64 -12.66 8.19
C ALA A 56 19.10 -12.25 8.42
N GLY A 57 19.66 -12.59 9.58
CA GLY A 57 21.08 -12.38 9.88
C GLY A 57 21.49 -10.96 10.28
N VAL A 58 20.54 -10.02 10.37
CA VAL A 58 20.80 -8.66 10.87
C VAL A 58 20.68 -8.64 12.39
N ARG A 59 21.78 -8.30 13.08
CA ARG A 59 21.83 -8.31 14.55
C ARG A 59 21.08 -7.14 15.20
N ASN A 60 21.02 -6.01 14.50
CA ASN A 60 20.32 -4.82 14.96
C ASN A 60 18.84 -4.91 14.56
N ALA A 61 17.95 -5.10 15.54
CA ALA A 61 16.52 -5.31 15.27
C ALA A 61 15.84 -4.12 14.56
N PRO A 62 16.05 -2.85 14.96
CA PRO A 62 15.54 -1.70 14.20
C PRO A 62 15.96 -1.72 12.72
N LEU A 63 17.24 -1.95 12.45
CA LEU A 63 17.76 -2.06 11.08
C LEU A 63 17.13 -3.23 10.32
N ALA A 64 16.86 -4.35 10.99
CA ALA A 64 16.20 -5.50 10.39
C ALA A 64 14.76 -5.15 9.97
N TRP A 65 14.01 -4.46 10.83
CA TRP A 65 12.67 -3.98 10.50
C TRP A 65 12.67 -3.02 9.31
N ASP A 66 13.56 -2.02 9.31
CA ASP A 66 13.65 -1.05 8.21
C ASP A 66 14.06 -1.72 6.90
N THR A 67 14.98 -2.69 6.96
CA THR A 67 15.42 -3.45 5.79
C THR A 67 14.29 -4.31 5.22
N ALA A 68 13.54 -5.01 6.09
CA ALA A 68 12.37 -5.77 5.67
C ALA A 68 11.28 -4.85 5.09
N GLU A 69 11.02 -3.69 5.69
CA GLU A 69 10.06 -2.73 5.15
C GLU A 69 10.47 -2.24 3.75
N ASN A 70 11.73 -1.86 3.57
CA ASN A 70 12.25 -1.41 2.28
C ASN A 70 12.17 -2.51 1.20
N ARG A 71 12.40 -3.77 1.57
CA ARG A 71 12.19 -4.92 0.66
C ARG A 71 10.71 -5.09 0.31
N GLY A 72 9.81 -4.93 1.26
CA GLY A 72 8.36 -4.95 0.99
C GLY A 72 7.94 -3.84 0.01
N ARG A 73 8.45 -2.62 0.21
CA ARG A 73 8.24 -1.50 -0.73
C ARG A 73 8.77 -1.82 -2.14
N ALA A 74 9.91 -2.49 -2.24
CA ALA A 74 10.48 -2.92 -3.53
C ALA A 74 9.61 -3.97 -4.23
N GLU A 75 9.02 -4.91 -3.49
CA GLU A 75 8.07 -5.88 -4.05
C GLU A 75 6.81 -5.20 -4.62
N ILE A 76 6.27 -4.21 -3.91
CA ILE A 76 5.16 -3.40 -4.46
C ILE A 76 5.61 -2.68 -5.73
N ALA A 77 6.81 -2.08 -5.75
CA ALA A 77 7.31 -1.37 -6.92
C ALA A 77 7.39 -2.26 -8.16
N LYS A 78 7.85 -3.52 -8.01
CA LYS A 78 7.91 -4.50 -9.10
C LYS A 78 6.52 -4.83 -9.67
N THR A 79 5.56 -5.11 -8.79
CA THR A 79 4.18 -5.41 -9.22
C THR A 79 3.53 -4.17 -9.85
N PHE A 80 3.78 -3.00 -9.28
CA PHE A 80 3.28 -1.73 -9.78
C PHE A 80 3.90 -1.35 -11.14
N GLU A 81 5.14 -1.72 -11.42
CA GLU A 81 5.77 -1.51 -12.72
C GLU A 81 4.97 -2.21 -13.84
N THR A 82 4.55 -3.45 -13.61
CA THR A 82 3.69 -4.19 -14.56
C THR A 82 2.33 -3.50 -14.74
N TYR A 83 1.70 -3.09 -13.63
CA TYR A 83 0.46 -2.33 -13.65
C TYR A 83 0.59 -1.02 -14.45
N SER A 84 1.66 -0.27 -14.20
CA SER A 84 1.96 0.98 -14.89
C SER A 84 2.17 0.72 -16.38
N GLY A 85 2.87 -0.35 -16.77
CA GLY A 85 3.04 -0.73 -18.18
C GLY A 85 1.71 -0.98 -18.91
N TYR A 86 0.69 -1.52 -18.23
CA TYR A 86 -0.66 -1.64 -18.79
C TYR A 86 -1.36 -0.29 -18.93
N LEU A 87 -1.24 0.58 -17.93
CA LEU A 87 -1.73 1.96 -18.04
C LEU A 87 -1.11 2.68 -19.23
N MET A 88 0.22 2.57 -19.41
CA MET A 88 0.96 3.18 -20.53
C MET A 88 0.40 2.74 -21.87
N ARG A 89 0.33 1.42 -22.07
CA ARG A 89 -0.05 0.81 -23.33
C ARG A 89 -1.48 1.16 -23.71
N ASP A 90 -2.40 1.02 -22.76
CA ASP A 90 -3.83 1.27 -23.02
C ASP A 90 -4.09 2.78 -23.19
N TYR A 91 -3.35 3.65 -22.50
CA TYR A 91 -3.45 5.10 -22.69
C TYR A 91 -2.95 5.52 -24.07
N ALA A 92 -1.75 5.08 -24.47
CA ALA A 92 -1.19 5.38 -25.79
C ALA A 92 -2.09 4.87 -26.92
N ALA A 93 -2.68 3.66 -26.78
CA ALA A 93 -3.63 3.14 -27.75
C ALA A 93 -4.90 4.01 -27.84
N SER A 94 -5.36 4.56 -26.71
CA SER A 94 -6.54 5.44 -26.67
C SER A 94 -6.33 6.82 -27.30
N THR A 95 -5.09 7.34 -27.28
CA THR A 95 -4.75 8.65 -27.86
C THR A 95 -4.30 8.56 -29.32
N THR A 96 -3.67 7.44 -29.71
CA THR A 96 -3.15 7.23 -31.09
C THR A 96 -4.25 6.83 -32.07
N ALA A 97 -5.41 6.36 -31.60
CA ALA A 97 -6.55 5.99 -32.45
C ALA A 97 -7.21 7.17 -33.21
N GLY A 98 -6.65 8.39 -33.14
CA GLY A 98 -7.22 9.59 -33.78
C GLY A 98 -6.28 10.47 -34.61
N ASP A 99 -4.94 10.45 -34.41
CA ASP A 99 -4.02 11.25 -35.25
C ASP A 99 -2.53 10.88 -35.01
N PHE A 100 -1.78 10.58 -36.07
CA PHE A 100 -0.43 9.97 -36.02
C PHE A 100 0.75 10.98 -35.97
N THR A 101 0.50 12.29 -35.84
CA THR A 101 1.52 13.36 -36.01
C THR A 101 2.18 13.85 -34.71
N ARG A 102 2.53 12.98 -33.75
CA ARG A 102 2.75 13.40 -32.34
C ARG A 102 3.99 12.84 -31.62
N ASN A 103 5.19 13.13 -32.11
CA ASN A 103 6.43 12.92 -31.32
C ASN A 103 6.43 13.68 -29.96
N THR A 104 5.68 14.76 -29.84
CA THR A 104 5.51 15.54 -28.60
C THR A 104 4.62 14.83 -27.57
N GLU A 105 3.75 13.90 -27.98
CA GLU A 105 2.89 13.18 -27.03
C GLU A 105 3.60 12.04 -26.34
N GLU A 106 4.54 11.35 -27.00
CA GLU A 106 5.32 10.28 -26.37
C GLU A 106 6.14 10.78 -25.16
N GLN A 107 6.79 11.94 -25.27
CA GLN A 107 7.52 12.53 -24.15
C GLN A 107 6.61 13.00 -23.01
N ASN A 108 5.39 13.46 -23.33
CA ASN A 108 4.41 13.86 -22.33
C ASN A 108 3.82 12.64 -21.61
N ILE A 109 3.66 11.52 -22.33
CA ILE A 109 3.26 10.23 -21.77
C ILE A 109 4.33 9.75 -20.78
N GLU A 110 5.61 9.69 -21.18
CA GLU A 110 6.71 9.24 -20.32
C GLU A 110 6.80 10.02 -18.99
N ARG A 111 6.71 11.36 -19.06
CA ARG A 111 6.70 12.20 -17.85
C ARG A 111 5.50 11.92 -16.96
N ALA A 112 4.30 11.82 -17.55
CA ALA A 112 3.08 11.53 -16.79
C ALA A 112 3.18 10.20 -16.04
N ILE A 113 3.77 9.18 -16.67
CA ILE A 113 3.97 7.87 -16.06
C ILE A 113 4.94 7.93 -14.89
N LYS A 114 6.09 8.61 -15.07
CA LYS A 114 7.05 8.77 -13.99
C LYS A 114 6.41 9.49 -12.79
N THR A 115 5.59 10.50 -13.04
CA THR A 115 4.83 11.19 -12.00
C THR A 115 3.81 10.26 -11.34
N ILE A 116 3.07 9.46 -12.11
CA ILE A 116 2.12 8.46 -11.58
C ILE A 116 2.85 7.47 -10.66
N THR A 117 3.95 6.88 -11.12
CA THR A 117 4.74 5.91 -10.34
C THR A 117 5.29 6.52 -9.07
N THR A 118 5.91 7.71 -9.15
CA THR A 118 6.49 8.38 -7.98
C THR A 118 5.44 8.78 -6.96
N THR A 119 4.33 9.40 -7.42
CA THR A 119 3.22 9.84 -6.56
C THR A 119 2.57 8.64 -5.87
N THR A 120 2.43 7.52 -6.59
CA THR A 120 1.75 6.34 -6.07
C THR A 120 2.59 5.60 -5.02
N LEU A 121 3.89 5.39 -5.27
CA LEU A 121 4.76 4.68 -4.33
C LEU A 121 4.93 5.42 -3.00
N SER A 122 4.70 6.74 -2.97
CA SER A 122 4.65 7.52 -1.72
C SER A 122 3.53 7.07 -0.78
N GLY A 123 2.47 6.44 -1.32
CA GLY A 123 1.32 5.92 -0.57
C GLY A 123 1.56 4.57 0.09
N VAL A 124 2.72 3.93 -0.11
CA VAL A 124 3.00 2.62 0.50
C VAL A 124 3.17 2.75 2.01
N ARG A 125 2.46 1.91 2.77
CA ARG A 125 2.50 1.88 4.25
C ARG A 125 2.81 0.49 4.76
N LYS A 126 3.57 0.40 5.86
CA LYS A 126 3.63 -0.83 6.67
C LYS A 126 2.27 -1.04 7.35
N ILE A 127 1.72 -2.24 7.22
CA ILE A 127 0.43 -2.61 7.81
C ILE A 127 0.53 -3.76 8.81
N ASP A 128 1.58 -4.58 8.73
CA ASP A 128 1.86 -5.64 9.70
C ASP A 128 3.36 -5.97 9.73
N GLN A 129 3.81 -6.64 10.79
CA GLN A 129 5.18 -7.10 10.95
C GLN A 129 5.25 -8.36 11.82
N TYR A 130 6.16 -9.28 11.47
CA TYR A 130 6.34 -10.55 12.15
C TYR A 130 7.82 -10.91 12.23
N MET A 131 8.27 -11.45 13.36
CA MET A 131 9.63 -11.98 13.50
C MET A 131 9.51 -13.46 13.82
N ASP A 132 10.15 -14.30 13.00
CA ASP A 132 10.26 -15.73 13.25
C ASP A 132 11.43 -15.99 14.21
N PRO A 133 11.16 -16.41 15.46
CA PRO A 133 12.21 -16.65 16.45
C PRO A 133 13.08 -17.88 16.12
N LYS A 134 12.59 -18.80 15.27
CA LYS A 134 13.35 -20.02 14.91
C LYS A 134 14.46 -19.70 13.93
N THR A 135 14.17 -18.84 12.95
CA THR A 135 15.12 -18.47 11.89
C THR A 135 15.77 -17.10 12.11
N ASN A 136 15.32 -16.34 13.11
CA ASN A 136 15.68 -14.94 13.33
C ASN A 136 15.46 -14.09 12.06
N THR A 137 14.32 -14.33 11.39
CA THR A 137 13.92 -13.63 10.17
C THR A 137 12.83 -12.62 10.49
N TYR A 138 13.02 -11.40 10.02
CA TYR A 138 12.10 -10.28 10.16
C TYR A 138 11.31 -10.15 8.87
N TYR A 139 9.98 -10.16 8.97
CA TYR A 139 9.04 -10.01 7.88
C TYR A 139 8.21 -8.73 8.09
N VAL A 140 8.05 -7.94 7.04
CA VAL A 140 7.19 -6.76 7.06
C VAL A 140 6.22 -6.83 5.90
N LEU A 141 4.93 -6.65 6.21
CA LEU A 141 3.88 -6.51 5.23
C LEU A 141 3.64 -5.03 4.95
N THR A 142 3.74 -4.67 3.68
CA THR A 142 3.44 -3.34 3.16
C THR A 142 2.22 -3.39 2.26
N LYS A 143 1.48 -2.28 2.19
CA LYS A 143 0.26 -2.11 1.40
C LYS A 143 0.28 -0.80 0.65
N LEU A 144 -0.22 -0.83 -0.58
CA LEU A 144 -0.60 0.32 -1.37
C LEU A 144 -2.05 0.13 -1.84
N SER A 145 -2.94 1.00 -1.36
CA SER A 145 -4.36 0.98 -1.73
C SER A 145 -4.56 1.54 -3.14
N LEU A 146 -5.33 0.81 -3.98
CA LEU A 146 -5.69 1.30 -5.31
C LEU A 146 -6.57 2.56 -5.21
N GLU A 147 -7.42 2.63 -4.18
CA GLU A 147 -8.28 3.77 -3.96
C GLU A 147 -7.49 5.00 -3.50
N ASP A 148 -6.54 4.82 -2.56
CA ASP A 148 -5.68 5.93 -2.13
C ASP A 148 -4.82 6.43 -3.29
N MET A 149 -4.36 5.51 -4.16
CA MET A 149 -3.68 5.89 -5.40
C MET A 149 -4.57 6.77 -6.27
N LYS A 150 -5.81 6.35 -6.57
CA LYS A 150 -6.73 7.14 -7.40
C LYS A 150 -6.94 8.54 -6.80
N ASN A 151 -7.19 8.61 -5.50
CA ASN A 151 -7.38 9.87 -4.77
C ASN A 151 -6.13 10.78 -4.79
N ASN A 152 -4.93 10.20 -4.69
CA ASN A 152 -3.68 10.95 -4.77
C ASN A 152 -3.42 11.47 -6.20
N LEU A 153 -3.72 10.67 -7.22
CA LEU A 153 -3.54 11.04 -8.63
C LEU A 153 -4.55 12.11 -9.08
N GLU A 154 -5.76 12.11 -8.52
CA GLU A 154 -6.71 13.21 -8.74
C GLU A 154 -6.17 14.56 -8.28
N GLN A 155 -5.39 14.57 -7.20
CA GLN A 155 -4.77 15.77 -6.63
C GLN A 155 -3.44 16.15 -7.29
N ALA A 156 -2.86 15.27 -8.12
CA ALA A 156 -1.61 15.52 -8.82
C ALA A 156 -1.80 16.56 -9.94
N LYS A 157 -1.57 17.83 -9.60
CA LYS A 157 -1.70 18.98 -10.52
C LYS A 157 -0.75 18.94 -11.71
N GLU A 158 0.36 18.21 -11.58
CA GLU A 158 1.33 18.01 -12.65
C GLU A 158 0.80 17.11 -13.78
N LEU A 159 -0.21 16.28 -13.50
CA LEU A 159 -0.89 15.48 -14.53
C LEU A 159 -1.92 16.34 -15.27
N ASN A 160 -2.10 16.13 -16.56
CA ASN A 160 -3.21 16.76 -17.28
C ASN A 160 -4.54 16.04 -16.94
N SER A 161 -5.67 16.69 -17.24
CA SER A 161 -7.00 16.12 -16.96
C SER A 161 -7.28 14.83 -17.70
N GLN A 162 -6.81 14.69 -18.95
CA GLN A 162 -7.03 13.50 -19.77
C GLN A 162 -6.38 12.26 -19.16
N VAL A 163 -5.14 12.39 -18.66
CA VAL A 163 -4.42 11.30 -17.97
C VAL A 163 -5.16 10.93 -16.68
N ARG A 164 -5.53 11.92 -15.85
CA ARG A 164 -6.28 11.64 -14.61
C ARG A 164 -7.60 10.92 -14.89
N ASP A 165 -8.35 11.38 -15.89
CA ASP A 165 -9.61 10.75 -16.30
C ASP A 165 -9.40 9.34 -16.84
N PHE A 166 -8.34 9.12 -17.62
CA PHE A 166 -8.01 7.80 -18.13
C PHE A 166 -7.69 6.83 -16.99
N VAL A 167 -6.82 7.22 -16.05
CA VAL A 167 -6.50 6.41 -14.88
C VAL A 167 -7.77 6.10 -14.08
N ARG A 168 -8.59 7.12 -13.77
CA ARG A 168 -9.83 6.95 -13.01
C ARG A 168 -10.80 5.93 -13.64
N LYS A 169 -10.93 5.95 -14.97
CA LYS A 169 -11.84 5.05 -15.71
C LYS A 169 -11.29 3.64 -15.90
N ASN A 170 -9.97 3.46 -15.91
CA ASN A 170 -9.33 2.19 -16.27
C ASN A 170 -8.66 1.48 -15.09
N ALA A 171 -8.42 2.17 -13.96
CA ALA A 171 -7.60 1.66 -12.87
C ALA A 171 -8.08 0.29 -12.35
N ASP A 172 -9.39 0.16 -12.15
CA ASP A 172 -10.05 -1.05 -11.66
C ASP A 172 -9.90 -2.23 -12.61
N ARG A 173 -10.20 -2.04 -13.90
CA ARG A 173 -10.07 -3.07 -14.95
C ARG A 173 -8.62 -3.54 -15.10
N LEU A 174 -7.67 -2.61 -15.07
CA LEU A 174 -6.25 -2.92 -15.18
C LEU A 174 -5.71 -3.64 -13.96
N PHE A 175 -6.27 -3.35 -12.78
CA PHE A 175 -5.91 -4.06 -11.56
C PHE A 175 -6.40 -5.49 -11.61
N GLU A 176 -7.66 -5.70 -11.99
CA GLU A 176 -8.24 -7.04 -12.17
C GLU A 176 -7.46 -7.87 -13.20
N ARG A 177 -7.02 -7.24 -14.30
CA ARG A 177 -6.14 -7.91 -15.27
C ARG A 177 -4.86 -8.41 -14.60
N LEU A 178 -4.18 -7.56 -13.82
CA LEU A 178 -2.95 -7.92 -13.14
C LEU A 178 -3.17 -9.01 -12.09
N GLU A 179 -4.21 -8.88 -11.26
CA GLU A 179 -4.60 -9.89 -10.27
C GLU A 179 -4.78 -11.27 -10.92
N ASN A 180 -5.55 -11.35 -12.01
CA ASN A 180 -5.75 -12.59 -12.76
C ASN A 180 -4.45 -13.18 -13.34
N GLU A 181 -3.48 -12.34 -13.71
CA GLU A 181 -2.18 -12.80 -14.20
C GLU A 181 -1.28 -13.32 -13.08
N GLU A 182 -1.27 -12.63 -11.93
CA GLU A 182 -0.51 -13.03 -10.74
C GLU A 182 -1.06 -14.32 -10.12
N GLU A 183 -2.39 -14.50 -10.08
CA GLU A 183 -3.02 -15.76 -9.66
C GLU A 183 -2.57 -16.93 -10.56
N LYS A 184 -2.58 -16.74 -11.88
CA LYS A 184 -2.11 -17.78 -12.82
C LYS A 184 -0.62 -18.10 -12.66
N ARG A 185 0.20 -17.14 -12.23
CA ARG A 185 1.63 -17.34 -11.96
C ARG A 185 1.86 -18.05 -10.62
N GLY A 186 1.04 -17.76 -9.60
CA GLY A 186 1.12 -18.34 -8.26
C GLY A 186 0.55 -19.77 -8.13
N VAL A 187 -0.16 -20.27 -9.14
CA VAL A 187 -0.68 -21.66 -9.21
C VAL A 187 0.37 -22.67 -9.70
N ARG A 188 1.66 -22.30 -9.75
CA ARG A 188 2.78 -23.19 -10.14
C ARG A 188 3.61 -23.68 -8.97
#